data_AF-A0A822DJT3-F1
#
_entry.id   AF-A0A822DJT3-F1
#
_cell.length_a   1.000
_cell.length_b   1.000
_cell.length_c   1.000
_cell.angle_alpha   90.00
_cell.angle_beta   90.00
_cell.angle_gamma   90.00
#
_symmetry.space_group_name_H-M   'P 1'
#
loop_
_entity.id
_entity.type
_entity.pdbx_description
1 polymer ?
#
loop_
_entity_poly.entity_id
_entity_poly.type
_entity_poly.pdbx_seq_one_letter_code
_entity_poly.pdbx_strand_id
1 'polypeptide(L)'
;MITADDCRWPQGQYGLPTRNGKLKEVDRFDVAFFNLHSKQAHNMDPQLRLLLEVTYESICNAGINPIKLKGTKTDVFIGANGSDAQNVFSSDPQTFEDYRPSYTVDTACSSSLLALDCALNALRNDSCHAAIVGGVNLCFRSQTSV
;
A
#
# COMPACT_ATOMS: atom_id res chain seq x y z
N MET A 1 0.70 -7.24 15.50
CA MET A 1 0.89 -7.80 16.86
C MET A 1 2.10 -7.11 17.48
N ILE A 2 2.05 -6.67 18.76
CA ILE A 2 3.20 -6.00 19.41
C ILE A 2 4.08 -7.06 20.07
N THR A 3 5.32 -7.22 19.60
CA THR A 3 6.23 -8.26 20.08
C THR A 3 7.61 -7.71 20.42
N ALA A 4 8.31 -8.37 21.35
CA ALA A 4 9.72 -8.16 21.65
C ALA A 4 10.51 -9.33 21.05
N ASP A 5 10.89 -9.18 19.79
CA ASP A 5 11.62 -10.17 19.01
C ASP A 5 12.55 -9.42 18.05
N ASP A 6 13.51 -10.17 17.50
CA ASP A 6 14.56 -9.64 16.62
C ASP A 6 14.15 -9.67 15.13
N CYS A 7 12.86 -9.87 14.79
CA CYS A 7 12.47 -10.18 13.40
C CYS A 7 12.62 -9.01 12.42
N ARG A 8 12.79 -7.78 12.92
CA ARG A 8 13.13 -6.60 12.10
C ARG A 8 14.57 -6.17 12.31
N TRP A 9 14.99 -6.14 13.56
CA TRP A 9 16.32 -5.77 13.97
C TRP A 9 16.61 -6.31 15.38
N PRO A 10 17.89 -6.50 15.76
CA PRO A 10 18.27 -6.93 17.09
C PRO A 10 17.65 -6.06 18.20
N GLN A 11 17.17 -6.71 19.26
CA GLN A 11 16.67 -6.01 20.45
C GLN A 11 17.72 -5.06 21.04
N GLY A 12 17.26 -3.88 21.43
CA GLY A 12 18.12 -2.85 22.03
C GLY A 12 19.09 -2.17 21.06
N GLN A 13 19.01 -2.45 19.75
CA GLN A 13 19.81 -1.74 18.75
C GLN A 13 19.60 -0.22 18.90
N TYR A 14 20.70 0.53 19.03
CA TYR A 14 20.71 1.99 19.26
C TYR A 14 19.90 2.48 20.48
N GLY A 15 19.65 1.63 21.48
CA GLY A 15 18.81 1.99 22.63
C GLY A 15 17.32 2.10 22.30
N LEU A 16 16.88 1.56 21.15
CA LEU A 16 15.47 1.56 20.75
C LEU A 16 14.62 0.72 21.71
N PRO A 17 13.35 1.07 21.92
CA PRO A 17 12.40 0.23 22.66
C PRO A 17 12.35 -1.20 22.11
N THR A 18 12.31 -2.19 23.01
CA THR A 18 12.29 -3.61 22.64
C THR A 18 10.98 -4.05 22.00
N ARG A 19 9.89 -3.29 22.18
CA ARG A 19 8.56 -3.61 21.69
C ARG A 19 8.16 -2.72 20.53
N ASN A 20 7.76 -3.33 19.42
CA ASN A 20 7.15 -2.63 18.29
C ASN A 20 6.08 -3.49 17.61
N GLY A 21 5.18 -2.84 16.87
CA GLY A 21 4.09 -3.49 16.14
C GLY A 21 4.58 -4.07 14.82
N LYS A 22 4.50 -5.39 14.66
CA LYS A 22 5.02 -6.10 13.49
C LYS A 22 3.92 -6.84 12.76
N LEU A 23 3.96 -6.74 11.44
CA LEU A 23 3.24 -7.64 10.54
C LEU A 23 4.03 -8.95 10.40
N LYS A 24 3.29 -10.06 10.40
CA LYS A 24 3.84 -11.40 10.14
C LYS A 24 4.05 -11.55 8.63
N GLU A 25 5.04 -12.37 8.25
CA GLU A 25 5.16 -12.91 6.88
C GLU A 25 5.11 -11.85 5.75
N VAL A 26 5.75 -10.70 5.95
CA VAL A 26 5.76 -9.59 4.97
C VAL A 26 6.51 -9.90 3.68
N ASP A 27 7.19 -11.04 3.64
CA ASP A 27 7.94 -11.57 2.51
C ASP A 27 7.06 -12.39 1.55
N ARG A 28 5.85 -12.78 1.97
CA ARG A 28 4.91 -13.55 1.15
C ARG A 28 4.20 -12.68 0.13
N PHE A 29 3.97 -13.24 -1.05
CA PHE A 29 3.21 -12.62 -2.13
C PHE A 29 2.81 -13.65 -3.19
N ASP A 30 1.56 -13.64 -3.65
CA ASP A 30 1.10 -14.51 -4.75
C ASP A 30 1.48 -13.95 -6.13
N VAL A 31 2.72 -14.21 -6.52
CA VAL A 31 3.29 -13.76 -7.80
C VAL A 31 2.49 -14.22 -9.01
N ALA A 32 1.96 -15.45 -8.98
CA ALA A 32 1.27 -16.05 -10.12
C ALA A 32 -0.10 -15.39 -10.32
N PHE A 33 -0.81 -15.11 -9.23
CA PHE A 33 -2.10 -14.43 -9.27
C PHE A 33 -2.02 -13.04 -9.91
N PHE A 34 -0.99 -12.26 -9.55
CA PHE A 34 -0.78 -10.91 -10.10
C PHE A 34 -0.06 -10.90 -11.47
N ASN A 35 0.17 -12.06 -12.08
CA ASN A 35 0.84 -12.19 -13.38
C ASN A 35 2.21 -11.49 -13.45
N LEU A 36 2.98 -11.57 -12.36
CA LEU A 36 4.31 -10.97 -12.26
C LEU A 36 5.39 -12.03 -12.45
N HIS A 37 6.56 -11.64 -12.95
CA HIS A 37 7.70 -12.56 -13.01
C HIS A 37 8.36 -12.66 -11.63
N SER A 38 8.77 -13.86 -11.19
CA SER A 38 9.33 -14.07 -9.83
C SER A 38 10.53 -13.18 -9.51
N LYS A 39 11.39 -12.89 -10.51
CA LYS A 39 12.52 -11.96 -10.31
C LYS A 39 12.07 -10.52 -10.05
N GLN A 40 10.98 -10.09 -10.70
CA GLN A 40 10.42 -8.76 -10.49
C GLN A 40 9.79 -8.68 -9.10
N ALA A 41 9.02 -9.69 -8.71
CA ALA A 41 8.39 -9.74 -7.39
C ALA A 41 9.38 -9.71 -6.21
N HIS A 42 10.56 -10.34 -6.35
CA HIS A 42 11.62 -10.27 -5.33
C HIS A 42 12.18 -8.86 -5.13
N ASN A 43 12.18 -8.04 -6.19
CA ASN A 43 12.67 -6.67 -6.15
C ASN A 43 11.57 -5.65 -5.81
N MET A 44 10.32 -6.08 -5.65
CA MET A 44 9.23 -5.19 -5.27
C MET A 44 9.27 -4.90 -3.77
N ASP A 45 9.04 -3.63 -3.42
CA ASP A 45 8.79 -3.21 -2.05
C ASP A 45 7.68 -4.07 -1.43
N PRO A 46 7.94 -4.73 -0.28
CA PRO A 46 6.94 -5.49 0.47
C PRO A 46 5.64 -4.71 0.73
N GLN A 47 5.70 -3.38 0.87
CA GLN A 47 4.51 -2.54 1.06
C GLN A 47 3.58 -2.62 -0.15
N LEU A 48 4.13 -2.56 -1.35
CA LEU A 48 3.36 -2.65 -2.59
C LEU A 48 2.77 -4.05 -2.78
N ARG A 49 3.53 -5.10 -2.44
CA ARG A 49 3.06 -6.49 -2.50
C ARG A 49 1.85 -6.72 -1.59
N LEU A 50 1.95 -6.30 -0.34
CA LEU A 50 0.84 -6.39 0.62
C LEU A 50 -0.34 -5.52 0.19
N LEU A 51 -0.08 -4.33 -0.35
CA LEU A 51 -1.14 -3.43 -0.82
C LEU A 51 -1.96 -4.07 -1.93
N LEU A 52 -1.32 -4.72 -2.91
CA LEU A 52 -2.01 -5.41 -4.01
C LEU A 52 -2.97 -6.49 -3.50
N GLU A 53 -2.51 -7.33 -2.57
CA GLU A 53 -3.32 -8.39 -1.97
C GLU A 53 -4.48 -7.82 -1.15
N VAL A 54 -4.19 -6.90 -0.23
CA VAL A 54 -5.21 -6.31 0.65
C VAL A 54 -6.24 -5.50 -0.14
N THR A 55 -5.82 -4.80 -1.19
CA THR A 55 -6.76 -4.11 -2.09
C THR A 55 -7.68 -5.11 -2.76
N TYR A 56 -7.15 -6.21 -3.31
CA TYR A 56 -7.98 -7.25 -3.92
C TYR A 56 -8.97 -7.85 -2.92
N GLU A 57 -8.50 -8.24 -1.74
CA GLU A 57 -9.33 -8.77 -0.64
C GLU A 57 -10.42 -7.77 -0.24
N SER A 58 -10.10 -6.47 -0.16
CA SER A 58 -11.06 -5.43 0.22
C SER A 58 -12.20 -5.30 -0.79
N ILE A 59 -11.90 -5.41 -2.09
CA ILE A 59 -12.89 -5.36 -3.16
C ILE A 59 -13.81 -6.59 -3.08
N CYS A 60 -13.22 -7.78 -2.92
CA CYS A 60 -13.99 -9.01 -2.77
C CYS A 60 -14.85 -9.01 -1.50
N ASN A 61 -14.32 -8.50 -0.38
CA ASN A 61 -15.03 -8.38 0.89
C ASN A 61 -16.21 -7.40 0.79
N ALA A 62 -16.13 -6.39 -0.08
CA ALA A 62 -17.25 -5.51 -0.41
C ALA A 62 -18.33 -6.18 -1.28
N GLY A 63 -18.16 -7.45 -1.68
CA GLY A 63 -19.06 -8.16 -2.58
C GLY A 63 -18.96 -7.69 -4.04
N ILE A 64 -17.91 -6.94 -4.38
CA ILE A 64 -17.67 -6.41 -5.72
C ILE A 64 -16.76 -7.40 -6.45
N ASN A 65 -17.10 -7.72 -7.70
CA ASN A 65 -16.19 -8.46 -8.56
C ASN A 65 -15.12 -7.49 -9.10
N PRO A 66 -13.82 -7.69 -8.83
CA PRO A 66 -12.75 -6.79 -9.27
C PRO A 66 -12.73 -6.54 -10.78
N ILE A 67 -13.14 -7.52 -11.58
CA ILE A 67 -13.22 -7.40 -13.05
C ILE A 67 -14.24 -6.32 -13.46
N LYS A 68 -15.28 -6.06 -12.64
CA LYS A 68 -16.26 -5.01 -12.92
C LYS A 68 -15.73 -3.60 -12.68
N LEU A 69 -14.65 -3.44 -11.93
CA LEU A 69 -14.00 -2.15 -11.71
C LEU A 69 -13.04 -1.79 -12.85
N LYS A 70 -12.66 -2.76 -13.68
CA LYS A 70 -11.79 -2.56 -14.83
C LYS A 70 -12.47 -1.63 -15.84
N GLY A 71 -11.84 -0.49 -16.12
CA GLY A 71 -12.33 0.50 -17.09
C GLY A 71 -13.48 1.38 -16.58
N THR A 72 -13.86 1.29 -15.31
CA THR A 72 -14.80 2.25 -14.70
C THR A 72 -14.07 3.53 -14.27
N LYS A 73 -14.83 4.57 -13.93
CA LYS A 73 -14.28 5.77 -13.28
C LYS A 73 -13.96 5.47 -11.81
N THR A 74 -13.00 4.59 -11.57
CA THR A 74 -12.51 4.24 -10.24
C THR A 74 -11.12 4.83 -10.05
N ASP A 75 -10.97 5.66 -9.03
CA ASP A 75 -9.70 6.31 -8.68
C ASP A 75 -9.03 5.57 -7.51
N VAL A 76 -7.71 5.69 -7.38
CA VAL A 76 -6.92 5.04 -6.32
C VAL A 76 -6.15 6.08 -5.52
N PHE A 77 -6.29 6.07 -4.19
CA PHE A 77 -5.65 7.00 -3.27
C PHE A 77 -4.86 6.24 -2.20
N ILE A 78 -3.54 6.40 -2.17
CA ILE A 78 -2.66 5.67 -1.25
C ILE A 78 -1.94 6.65 -0.33
N GLY A 79 -2.11 6.49 0.98
CA GLY A 79 -1.26 7.14 1.98
C GLY A 79 -0.02 6.30 2.23
N ALA A 80 1.16 6.78 1.88
CA ALA A 80 2.40 6.05 2.11
C ALA A 80 3.54 7.00 2.49
N ASN A 81 4.45 6.55 3.36
CA ASN A 81 5.65 7.28 3.76
C ASN A 81 6.90 6.44 3.44
N GLY A 82 7.88 7.03 2.75
CA GLY A 82 9.21 6.43 2.56
C GLY A 82 9.20 5.06 1.87
N SER A 83 8.38 4.91 0.83
CA SER A 83 8.12 3.62 0.16
C SER A 83 8.33 3.69 -1.35
N ASP A 84 8.74 2.59 -1.98
CA ASP A 84 8.71 2.50 -3.45
C ASP A 84 7.27 2.43 -3.97
N ALA A 85 6.26 2.23 -3.11
CA ALA A 85 4.87 2.46 -3.50
C ALA A 85 4.69 3.90 -4.02
N GLN A 86 5.26 4.91 -3.34
CA GLN A 86 5.27 6.29 -3.87
C GLN A 86 5.87 6.35 -5.27
N ASN A 87 6.98 5.65 -5.49
CA ASN A 87 7.68 5.64 -6.78
C ASN A 87 6.90 4.91 -7.87
N VAL A 88 6.31 3.74 -7.60
CA VAL A 88 5.54 2.97 -8.60
C VAL A 88 4.29 3.74 -9.03
N PHE A 89 3.56 4.35 -8.10
CA PHE A 89 2.40 5.17 -8.43
C PHE A 89 2.76 6.51 -9.09
N SER A 90 3.98 7.02 -8.90
CA SER A 90 4.44 8.28 -9.52
C SER A 90 5.14 8.07 -10.89
N SER A 91 5.75 6.90 -11.11
CA SER A 91 6.65 6.65 -12.25
C SER A 91 6.02 5.83 -13.36
N ASP A 92 5.05 4.97 -13.04
CA ASP A 92 4.42 4.08 -14.02
C ASP A 92 2.89 4.06 -13.86
N PRO A 93 2.17 4.96 -14.56
CA PRO A 93 0.71 4.91 -14.64
C PRO A 93 0.17 3.62 -15.28
N GLN A 94 1.01 2.75 -15.88
CA GLN A 94 0.57 1.51 -16.54
C GLN A 94 0.48 0.28 -15.63
N THR A 95 1.13 0.27 -14.45
CA THR A 95 0.97 -0.85 -13.50
C THR A 95 -0.49 -0.99 -13.01
N PHE A 96 -1.28 0.09 -13.12
CA PHE A 96 -2.74 0.12 -12.94
C PHE A 96 -3.44 0.65 -14.20
N GLU A 97 -3.11 0.11 -15.38
CA GLU A 97 -3.70 0.47 -16.70
C GLU A 97 -5.24 0.50 -16.73
N ASP A 98 -5.89 -0.12 -15.73
CA ASP A 98 -7.34 -0.22 -15.59
C ASP A 98 -7.98 0.84 -14.67
N TYR A 99 -7.20 1.63 -13.92
CA TYR A 99 -7.69 2.60 -12.91
C TYR A 99 -7.21 4.03 -13.22
N ARG A 100 -8.09 5.01 -12.96
CA ARG A 100 -7.84 6.45 -13.16
C ARG A 100 -7.03 7.03 -11.98
N PRO A 101 -6.51 8.28 -12.06
CA PRO A 101 -5.19 8.66 -11.53
C PRO A 101 -4.92 8.17 -10.10
N SER A 102 -3.78 7.50 -9.94
CA SER A 102 -3.28 7.03 -8.66
C SER A 102 -2.62 8.18 -7.92
N TYR A 103 -3.23 8.66 -6.84
CA TYR A 103 -2.63 9.69 -5.98
C TYR A 103 -1.97 9.02 -4.79
N THR A 104 -0.64 9.15 -4.70
CA THR A 104 0.04 8.85 -3.44
C THR A 104 0.22 10.14 -2.65
N VAL A 105 -0.20 10.11 -1.40
CA VAL A 105 -0.14 11.26 -0.49
C VAL A 105 0.83 10.93 0.63
N ASP A 106 1.75 11.86 0.89
CA ASP A 106 2.65 11.81 2.04
C ASP A 106 2.53 13.10 2.84
N THR A 107 1.79 13.01 3.94
CA THR A 107 1.73 14.03 4.98
C THR A 107 2.11 13.41 6.33
N ALA A 108 3.10 12.51 6.31
CA ALA A 108 3.53 11.75 7.47
C ALA A 108 2.38 10.93 8.09
N CYS A 109 2.09 11.13 9.39
CA CYS A 109 1.12 10.34 10.13
C CYS A 109 -0.33 10.51 9.66
N SER A 110 -0.66 11.57 8.92
CA SER A 110 -2.02 11.83 8.43
C SER A 110 -2.27 11.34 7.00
N SER A 111 -1.27 10.74 6.35
CA SER A 111 -1.30 10.38 4.92
C SER A 111 -2.52 9.55 4.52
N SER A 112 -2.84 8.50 5.27
CA SER A 112 -3.99 7.63 4.95
C SER A 112 -5.34 8.32 5.16
N LEU A 113 -5.42 9.22 6.15
CA LEU A 113 -6.65 9.98 6.39
C LEU A 113 -6.83 11.08 5.35
N LEU A 114 -5.75 11.70 4.89
CA LEU A 114 -5.79 12.66 3.81
C LEU A 114 -6.11 11.99 2.48
N ALA A 115 -5.58 10.79 2.22
CA ALA A 115 -5.97 9.98 1.06
C ALA A 115 -7.48 9.70 1.05
N LEU A 116 -8.07 9.41 2.21
CA LEU A 116 -9.52 9.26 2.35
C LEU A 116 -10.28 10.56 2.07
N ASP A 117 -9.81 11.69 2.60
CA ASP A 117 -10.45 13.00 2.34
C ASP A 117 -10.42 13.36 0.85
N CYS A 118 -9.29 13.14 0.17
CA CYS A 118 -9.17 13.30 -1.27
C CYS A 118 -10.16 12.42 -2.04
N ALA A 119 -10.32 11.16 -1.64
CA ALA A 119 -11.28 10.25 -2.24
C ALA A 119 -12.73 10.69 -2.04
N LEU A 120 -13.08 11.15 -0.84
CA LEU A 120 -14.42 11.68 -0.55
C LEU A 120 -14.72 12.93 -1.39
N ASN A 121 -13.74 13.81 -1.56
CA ASN A 121 -13.89 15.00 -2.40
C ASN A 121 -14.05 14.62 -3.88
N ALA A 122 -13.32 13.62 -4.37
CA ALA A 122 -13.46 13.10 -5.74
C ALA A 122 -14.85 12.51 -6.00
N LEU A 123 -15.37 11.71 -5.07
CA LEU A 123 -16.72 11.15 -5.13
C LEU A 123 -17.80 12.25 -5.08
N ARG A 124 -17.61 13.26 -4.22
CA ARG A 124 -18.57 14.39 -4.09
C ARG A 124 -18.63 15.29 -5.32
N ASN A 125 -17.53 15.38 -6.07
CA ASN A 125 -17.42 16.20 -7.27
C ASN A 125 -17.77 15.42 -8.55
N ASP A 126 -18.30 14.19 -8.44
CA ASP A 126 -18.61 13.29 -9.55
C ASP A 126 -17.42 13.02 -10.50
N SER A 127 -16.19 13.20 -10.01
CA SER A 127 -14.99 12.92 -10.82
C SER A 127 -14.74 11.42 -10.95
N CYS A 128 -15.13 10.64 -9.93
CA CYS A 128 -15.15 9.19 -9.92
C CYS A 128 -16.46 8.64 -9.34
N HIS A 129 -16.81 7.41 -9.71
CA HIS A 129 -18.00 6.71 -9.19
C HIS A 129 -17.64 5.71 -8.08
N ALA A 130 -16.36 5.38 -7.96
CA ALA A 130 -15.81 4.55 -6.91
C ALA A 130 -14.38 5.01 -6.62
N ALA A 131 -13.90 4.76 -5.41
CA ALA A 131 -12.53 5.06 -5.02
C ALA A 131 -11.96 3.94 -4.15
N ILE A 132 -10.71 3.58 -4.41
CA ILE A 132 -9.93 2.67 -3.57
C ILE A 132 -9.03 3.55 -2.71
N VAL A 133 -9.10 3.37 -1.39
CA VAL A 133 -8.26 4.12 -0.45
C VAL A 133 -7.42 3.14 0.37
N GLY A 134 -6.11 3.34 0.37
CA GLY A 134 -5.15 2.50 1.07
C GLY A 134 -4.19 3.31 1.95
N GLY A 135 -3.60 2.65 2.93
CA GLY A 135 -2.55 3.22 3.79
C GLY A 135 -1.49 2.16 4.09
N VAL A 136 -0.22 2.48 3.86
CA VAL A 136 0.88 1.53 4.07
C VAL A 136 2.01 2.16 4.88
N ASN A 137 2.57 1.39 5.80
CA ASN A 137 3.77 1.77 6.54
C ASN A 137 4.48 0.51 7.06
N LEU A 138 5.73 0.29 6.65
CA LEU A 138 6.59 -0.77 7.15
C LEU A 138 7.90 -0.24 7.72
N CYS A 139 8.27 -0.70 8.92
CA CYS A 139 9.54 -0.37 9.55
C CYS A 139 10.59 -1.43 9.19
N PHE A 140 11.38 -1.17 8.14
CA PHE A 140 12.51 -2.05 7.77
C PHE A 140 13.87 -1.59 8.29
N ARG A 141 14.06 -0.28 8.45
CA ARG A 141 15.30 0.30 8.97
C ARG A 141 15.12 0.64 10.44
N SER A 142 16.11 0.33 11.27
CA SER A 142 16.15 0.71 12.68
C SER A 142 16.43 2.21 12.87
N GLN A 143 17.02 2.87 11.87
CA GLN A 143 17.12 4.32 11.79
C GLN A 143 16.20 4.80 10.68
N THR A 144 15.12 5.48 11.06
CA THR A 144 14.28 6.20 10.10
C THR A 144 15.00 7.51 9.78
N SER A 145 15.57 7.64 8.60
CA SER A 145 15.97 8.96 8.09
C SER A 145 14.69 9.76 7.89
N VAL A 146 14.54 10.84 8.67
CA VAL A 146 13.47 11.83 8.50
C VAL A 146 13.86 12.78 7.38
#